data_AF-A0A942UCH1-F1
#
_entry.id   AF-A0A942UCH1-F1
#
_cell.length_a   1.000
_cell.length_b   1.000
_cell.length_c   1.000
_cell.angle_alpha   90.00
_cell.angle_beta   90.00
_cell.angle_gamma   90.00
#
_symmetry.space_group_name_H-M   'P 1'
#
loop_
_entity.id
_entity.type
_entity.pdbx_description
1 polymer ?
#
loop_
_entity_poly.entity_id
_entity_poly.type
_entity_poly.pdbx_seq_one_letter_code
_entity_poly.pdbx_strand_id
1 'polypeptide(L)'
;MKSVAVSNEKGFTLIEVMFSLVILSIIVFYMTPLFQLILDNKENQSSLQAMEWEVFCSQIKKEIRWSTKAEVVSNRLILTKDGETIYYEIYGNNLRRRVNSTGHEIILQNVSWHSFALVNNAVKVTVKDLKGIEYSVTAYSLIDWNKST
;
A
#
# COMPACT_ATOMS: atom_id res chain seq x y z
N MET A 1 -7.68 76.20 -25.67
CA MET A 1 -8.19 74.88 -26.13
C MET A 1 -7.02 73.90 -26.06
N LYS A 2 -7.07 72.91 -25.16
CA LYS A 2 -6.01 71.90 -25.03
C LYS A 2 -6.21 70.83 -26.10
N SER A 3 -5.21 70.64 -26.95
CA SER A 3 -5.19 69.57 -27.96
C SER A 3 -5.00 68.23 -27.24
N VAL A 4 -5.91 67.29 -27.49
CA VAL A 4 -5.84 65.92 -26.96
C VAL A 4 -4.98 65.10 -27.93
N ALA A 5 -3.84 64.62 -27.46
CA ALA A 5 -3.04 63.64 -28.18
C ALA A 5 -3.79 62.30 -28.19
N VAL A 6 -4.24 61.88 -29.37
CA VAL A 6 -4.83 60.55 -29.57
C VAL A 6 -3.69 59.53 -29.49
N SER A 7 -3.68 58.73 -28.42
CA SER A 7 -2.73 57.62 -28.27
C SER A 7 -3.16 56.49 -29.21
N ASN A 8 -2.27 56.12 -30.13
CA ASN A 8 -2.47 55.01 -31.04
C ASN A 8 -2.23 53.70 -30.30
N GLU A 9 -3.24 53.21 -29.60
CA GLU A 9 -3.24 51.89 -28.97
C GLU A 9 -3.22 50.84 -30.08
N LYS A 10 -2.03 50.35 -30.43
CA LYS A 10 -1.85 49.22 -31.36
C LYS A 10 -2.48 47.99 -30.70
N GLY A 11 -3.78 47.79 -30.93
CA GLY A 11 -4.53 46.63 -30.47
C GLY A 11 -3.85 45.35 -30.93
N PHE A 12 -3.84 44.36 -30.04
CA PHE A 12 -3.38 43.00 -30.32
C PHE A 12 -3.79 42.56 -31.72
N THR A 13 -2.82 42.13 -32.52
CA THR A 13 -3.11 41.68 -33.87
C THR A 13 -3.78 40.31 -33.81
N LEU A 14 -4.81 40.06 -34.63
CA LEU A 14 -5.50 38.77 -34.68
C LEU A 14 -4.51 37.60 -34.88
N ILE A 15 -3.46 37.83 -35.65
CA ILE A 15 -2.41 36.83 -35.93
C ILE A 15 -1.63 36.43 -34.66
N GLU A 16 -1.40 37.36 -33.73
CA GLU A 16 -0.73 37.09 -32.46
C GLU A 16 -1.59 36.20 -31.55
N VAL A 17 -2.90 36.41 -31.54
CA VAL A 17 -3.86 35.58 -30.80
C VAL A 17 -3.94 34.18 -31.42
N MET A 18 -3.97 34.07 -32.75
CA MET A 18 -3.95 32.77 -33.43
C MET A 18 -2.66 32.00 -33.17
N PHE A 19 -1.51 32.68 -33.18
CA PHE A 19 -0.23 32.07 -32.87
C PHE A 19 -0.17 31.58 -31.42
N SER A 20 -0.67 32.38 -30.48
CA SER A 20 -0.80 32.00 -29.07
C SER A 20 -1.70 30.78 -28.88
N LEU A 21 -2.81 30.71 -29.63
CA LEU A 21 -3.74 29.57 -29.60
C LEU A 21 -3.11 28.29 -30.15
N VAL A 22 -2.30 28.38 -31.21
CA VAL A 22 -1.57 27.24 -31.76
C VAL A 22 -0.57 26.71 -30.74
N ILE A 23 0.21 27.58 -30.10
CA ILE A 23 1.16 27.19 -29.05
C ILE A 23 0.43 26.51 -27.88
N LEU A 24 -0.67 27.10 -27.41
CA LEU A 24 -1.47 26.53 -26.33
C LEU A 24 -2.02 25.15 -26.70
N SER A 25 -2.53 25.01 -27.94
CA SER A 25 -3.10 23.75 -28.44
C SER A 25 -2.04 22.65 -28.52
N ILE A 26 -0.82 22.98 -28.94
CA ILE A 26 0.31 22.06 -28.93
C ILE A 26 0.62 21.60 -27.50
N ILE A 27 0.70 22.54 -26.55
CA ILE A 27 0.97 22.21 -25.14
C ILE A 27 -0.11 21.26 -24.61
N VAL A 28 -1.39 21.59 -24.81
CA VAL A 28 -2.52 20.77 -24.32
C VAL A 28 -2.52 19.38 -24.96
N PHE A 29 -2.23 19.28 -26.26
CA PHE A 29 -2.16 18.02 -26.97
C PHE A 29 -1.09 17.07 -26.38
N TYR A 30 0.06 17.62 -25.97
CA TYR A 30 1.13 16.83 -25.37
C TYR A 30 0.94 16.55 -23.88
N MET A 31 0.02 17.22 -23.18
CA MET A 31 -0.26 16.94 -21.76
C MET A 31 -0.80 15.53 -21.54
N THR A 32 -1.74 15.07 -22.38
CA THR A 32 -2.35 13.74 -22.25
C THR A 32 -1.34 12.58 -22.29
N PRO A 33 -0.46 12.46 -23.31
CA PRO A 33 0.55 11.39 -23.33
C PRO A 33 1.60 11.54 -22.21
N LEU A 34 1.94 12.76 -21.79
CA LEU A 34 2.84 12.98 -20.64
C LEU A 34 2.25 12.44 -19.33
N PHE A 35 0.97 12.69 -19.07
CA PHE A 35 0.31 12.14 -17.89
C PHE A 35 0.24 10.62 -17.92
N GLN A 36 -0.04 10.02 -19.09
CA GLN A 36 -0.04 8.57 -19.22
C GLN A 36 1.34 7.97 -18.91
N LEU A 37 2.42 8.59 -19.38
CA LEU A 37 3.78 8.12 -19.12
C LEU A 37 4.15 8.20 -17.63
N ILE A 38 3.70 9.25 -16.92
CA ILE A 38 3.92 9.39 -15.48
C ILE A 38 3.06 8.39 -14.67
N LEU A 39 1.85 8.07 -15.14
CA LEU A 39 0.91 7.22 -14.41
C LEU A 39 1.04 5.72 -14.71
N ASP A 40 1.57 5.33 -15.88
CA ASP A 40 1.77 3.93 -16.28
C ASP A 40 2.99 3.28 -15.60
N ASN A 41 3.17 3.56 -14.31
CA ASN A 41 4.18 2.97 -13.46
C ASN A 41 3.71 1.60 -12.94
N LYS A 42 3.49 0.64 -13.83
CA LYS A 42 3.21 -0.77 -13.44
C LYS A 42 4.29 -1.37 -12.54
N GLU A 43 5.50 -0.82 -12.59
CA GLU A 43 6.63 -1.20 -11.74
C GLU A 43 6.45 -0.79 -10.27
N ASN A 44 5.71 0.30 -10.00
CA ASN A 44 5.45 0.76 -8.63
C ASN A 44 4.63 -0.24 -7.81
N GLN A 45 3.76 -1.03 -8.43
CA GLN A 45 2.93 -1.95 -7.66
C GLN A 45 3.75 -3.07 -7.02
N SER A 46 4.80 -3.56 -7.69
CA SER A 46 5.74 -4.53 -7.11
C SER A 46 6.60 -3.94 -6.00
N SER A 47 7.08 -2.69 -6.16
CA SER A 47 7.87 -2.03 -5.12
C SER A 47 7.04 -1.68 -3.89
N LEU A 48 5.79 -1.24 -4.09
CA LEU A 48 4.82 -1.02 -3.02
C LEU A 48 4.55 -2.31 -2.24
N GLN A 49 4.34 -3.43 -2.92
CA GLN A 49 4.04 -4.68 -2.24
C GLN A 49 5.23 -5.25 -1.46
N ALA A 50 6.46 -5.05 -1.96
CA ALA A 50 7.67 -5.37 -1.21
C ALA A 50 7.78 -4.51 0.06
N MET A 51 7.40 -3.23 -0.02
CA MET A 51 7.35 -2.34 1.14
C MET A 51 6.25 -2.74 2.14
N GLU A 52 5.03 -3.04 1.67
CA GLU A 52 3.93 -3.57 2.50
C GLU A 52 4.39 -4.84 3.25
N TRP A 53 5.09 -5.74 2.55
CA TRP A 53 5.66 -6.96 3.13
C TRP A 53 6.70 -6.68 4.23
N GLU A 54 7.59 -5.71 4.02
CA GLU A 54 8.60 -5.34 5.03
C GLU A 54 7.96 -4.78 6.30
N VAL A 55 6.97 -3.89 6.13
CA VAL A 55 6.20 -3.31 7.25
C VAL A 55 5.47 -4.43 8.02
N PHE A 56 4.80 -5.32 7.30
CA PHE A 56 4.16 -6.51 7.88
C PHE A 56 5.14 -7.34 8.70
N CYS A 57 6.30 -7.66 8.13
CA CYS A 57 7.34 -8.44 8.82
C CYS A 57 7.78 -7.78 10.13
N SER A 58 7.95 -6.46 10.13
CA SER A 58 8.34 -5.71 11.32
C SER A 58 7.24 -5.74 12.39
N GLN A 59 5.98 -5.54 11.99
CA GLN A 59 4.84 -5.53 12.89
C GLN A 59 4.59 -6.91 13.51
N ILE A 60 4.50 -7.97 12.68
CA ILE A 60 4.18 -9.31 13.17
C ILE A 60 5.26 -9.88 14.08
N LYS A 61 6.54 -9.58 13.79
CA LYS A 61 7.65 -9.95 14.69
C LYS A 61 7.51 -9.27 16.04
N LYS A 62 7.14 -7.99 16.09
CA LYS A 62 6.93 -7.27 17.35
C LYS A 62 5.74 -7.86 18.11
N GLU A 63 4.64 -8.18 17.45
CA GLU A 63 3.47 -8.74 18.11
C GLU A 63 3.75 -10.13 18.69
N ILE A 64 4.33 -11.03 17.90
CA ILE A 64 4.65 -12.40 18.34
C ILE A 64 5.69 -12.40 19.47
N ARG A 65 6.64 -11.47 19.44
CA ARG A 65 7.67 -11.34 20.47
C ARG A 65 7.07 -11.18 21.88
N TRP A 66 5.94 -10.47 21.97
CA TRP A 66 5.28 -10.13 23.23
C TRP A 66 3.95 -10.86 23.42
N SER A 67 3.53 -11.73 22.49
CA SER A 67 2.29 -12.49 22.64
C SER A 67 2.47 -13.62 23.65
N THR A 68 1.55 -13.71 24.60
CA THR A 68 1.51 -14.76 25.61
C THR A 68 1.09 -16.11 25.03
N LYS A 69 0.34 -16.08 23.92
CA LYS A 69 -0.14 -17.28 23.23
C LYS A 69 -0.27 -17.02 21.74
N ALA A 70 -0.02 -18.06 20.93
CA ALA A 70 -0.35 -18.08 19.52
C ALA A 70 -1.05 -19.38 19.15
N GLU A 71 -2.02 -19.30 18.26
CA GLU A 71 -2.75 -20.44 17.73
C GLU A 71 -3.01 -20.24 16.24
N VAL A 72 -3.00 -21.33 15.48
CA VAL A 72 -3.40 -21.32 14.07
C VAL A 72 -4.64 -22.17 13.91
N VAL A 73 -5.77 -21.55 13.56
CA VAL A 73 -7.06 -22.22 13.42
C VAL A 73 -7.65 -21.89 12.04
N SER A 74 -7.95 -22.92 11.25
CA SER A 74 -8.52 -22.77 9.90
C SER A 74 -7.73 -21.80 9.00
N ASN A 75 -6.39 -21.89 9.04
CA ASN A 75 -5.48 -21.00 8.31
C ASN A 75 -5.64 -19.50 8.66
N ARG A 76 -6.05 -19.21 9.90
CA ARG A 76 -5.99 -17.89 10.53
C ARG A 76 -5.04 -17.96 11.71
N LEU A 77 -4.24 -16.92 11.89
CA LEU A 77 -3.37 -16.78 13.03
C LEU A 77 -4.09 -15.96 14.11
N ILE A 78 -4.12 -16.50 15.32
CA ILE A 78 -4.72 -15.89 16.50
C ILE A 78 -3.58 -15.69 17.50
N LEU A 79 -3.36 -14.43 17.91
CA LEU A 79 -2.38 -14.08 18.93
C LEU A 79 -3.12 -13.52 20.15
N THR A 80 -2.68 -13.89 21.35
CA THR A 80 -3.16 -13.28 22.58
C THR A 80 -2.04 -12.48 23.22
N LYS A 81 -2.31 -11.21 23.52
CA LYS A 81 -1.36 -10.29 24.15
C LYS A 81 -2.11 -9.41 25.15
N ASP A 82 -1.66 -9.38 26.41
CA ASP A 82 -2.17 -8.48 27.45
C ASP A 82 -3.71 -8.50 27.63
N GLY A 83 -4.35 -9.66 27.38
CA GLY A 83 -5.81 -9.81 27.43
C GLY A 83 -6.55 -9.45 26.13
N GLU A 84 -5.85 -8.90 25.14
CA GLU A 84 -6.37 -8.67 23.80
C GLU A 84 -6.11 -9.86 22.88
N THR A 85 -7.05 -10.11 21.95
CA THR A 85 -6.91 -11.15 20.92
C THR A 85 -6.78 -10.52 19.53
N ILE A 86 -5.65 -10.77 18.88
CA ILE A 86 -5.33 -10.28 17.54
C ILE A 86 -5.57 -11.40 16.54
N TYR A 87 -6.29 -11.10 15.47
CA TYR A 87 -6.64 -12.04 14.42
C TYR A 87 -6.01 -11.59 13.11
N TYR A 88 -5.32 -12.51 12.44
CA TYR A 88 -4.85 -12.36 11.07
C TYR A 88 -5.63 -13.32 10.17
N GLU A 89 -6.37 -12.76 9.22
CA GLU A 89 -7.27 -13.50 8.34
C GLU A 89 -7.33 -12.92 6.94
N ILE A 90 -7.57 -13.77 5.94
CA ILE A 90 -7.84 -13.29 4.58
C ILE A 90 -9.27 -12.79 4.49
N TYR A 91 -9.43 -11.63 3.87
CA TYR A 91 -10.70 -11.05 3.49
C TYR A 91 -10.65 -10.66 2.01
N GLY A 92 -11.32 -11.45 1.16
CA GLY A 92 -11.19 -11.33 -0.30
C GLY A 92 -9.78 -11.68 -0.74
N ASN A 93 -9.07 -10.71 -1.31
CA ASN A 93 -7.69 -10.84 -1.78
C ASN A 93 -6.67 -10.14 -0.87
N ASN A 94 -7.07 -9.76 0.35
CA ASN A 94 -6.26 -8.97 1.26
C ASN A 94 -6.07 -9.70 2.59
N LEU A 95 -4.87 -9.60 3.17
CA LEU A 95 -4.62 -10.02 4.54
C LEU A 95 -5.00 -8.90 5.49
N ARG A 96 -5.95 -9.21 6.39
CA ARG A 96 -6.51 -8.28 7.36
C ARG A 96 -6.11 -8.65 8.79
N ARG A 97 -5.86 -7.63 9.59
CA ARG A 97 -5.71 -7.71 11.04
C ARG A 97 -6.90 -7.10 11.77
N ARG A 98 -7.30 -7.73 12.87
CA ARG A 98 -8.35 -7.27 13.79
C ARG A 98 -7.90 -7.47 15.23
N VAL A 99 -8.28 -6.55 16.11
CA VAL A 99 -8.01 -6.65 17.55
C VAL A 99 -9.33 -6.75 18.27
N ASN A 100 -9.49 -7.76 19.14
CA ASN A 100 -10.73 -8.06 19.86
C ASN A 100 -11.94 -8.19 18.93
N SER A 101 -11.75 -8.75 17.73
CA SER A 101 -12.78 -8.81 16.68
C SER A 101 -13.34 -7.44 16.26
N THR A 102 -12.63 -6.36 16.57
CA THR A 102 -12.96 -4.99 16.14
C THR A 102 -11.85 -4.46 15.24
N GLY A 103 -12.17 -3.42 14.48
CA GLY A 103 -11.26 -2.83 13.49
C GLY A 103 -11.28 -3.52 12.12
N HIS A 104 -10.61 -2.88 11.16
CA HIS A 104 -10.42 -3.35 9.79
C HIS A 104 -9.10 -2.78 9.25
N GLU A 105 -7.99 -3.42 9.59
CA GLU A 105 -6.67 -3.02 9.12
C GLU A 105 -6.22 -3.97 8.01
N ILE A 106 -6.13 -3.49 6.77
CA ILE A 106 -5.56 -4.24 5.66
C ILE A 106 -4.05 -4.10 5.74
N ILE A 107 -3.33 -5.21 5.88
CA ILE A 107 -1.87 -5.18 6.02
C ILE A 107 -1.17 -5.53 4.72
N LEU A 108 -1.67 -6.54 4.01
CA LEU A 108 -1.14 -6.92 2.70
C LEU A 108 -2.30 -6.96 1.70
N GLN A 109 -2.08 -6.33 0.56
CA GLN A 109 -3.01 -6.41 -0.56
C GLN A 109 -2.56 -7.47 -1.57
N ASN A 110 -3.46 -7.83 -2.49
CA ASN A 110 -3.15 -8.70 -3.64
C ASN A 110 -2.55 -10.07 -3.24
N VAL A 111 -3.00 -10.64 -2.13
CA VAL A 111 -2.59 -11.96 -1.69
C VAL A 111 -3.38 -13.02 -2.45
N SER A 112 -2.68 -13.86 -3.22
CA SER A 112 -3.27 -15.02 -3.92
C SER A 112 -3.37 -16.24 -3.02
N TRP A 113 -2.39 -16.43 -2.14
CA TRP A 113 -2.33 -17.57 -1.23
C TRP A 113 -1.57 -17.22 0.04
N HIS A 114 -1.93 -17.85 1.14
CA HIS A 114 -1.26 -17.68 2.42
C HIS A 114 -1.26 -18.97 3.24
N SER A 115 -0.28 -19.12 4.11
CA SER A 115 -0.20 -20.18 5.10
C SER A 115 0.42 -19.68 6.38
N PHE A 116 -0.23 -20.04 7.49
CA PHE A 116 0.31 -19.87 8.84
C PHE A 116 0.69 -21.24 9.39
N ALA A 117 1.89 -21.36 9.96
CA ALA A 117 2.34 -22.57 10.63
C ALA A 117 2.98 -22.22 11.97
N LEU A 118 2.56 -22.91 13.02
CA LEU A 118 3.15 -22.77 14.34
C LEU A 118 4.25 -23.84 14.47
N VAL A 119 5.48 -23.40 14.76
CA VAL A 119 6.68 -24.24 14.84
C VAL A 119 7.34 -23.98 16.19
N ASN A 120 7.10 -24.85 17.16
CA ASN A 120 7.55 -24.71 18.55
C ASN A 120 7.12 -23.35 19.15
N ASN A 121 8.07 -22.44 19.36
CA ASN A 121 7.85 -21.10 19.90
C ASN A 121 7.97 -20.00 18.83
N ALA A 122 7.65 -20.36 17.58
CA ALA A 122 7.71 -19.48 16.43
C ALA A 122 6.47 -19.64 15.55
N VAL A 123 6.14 -18.60 14.82
CA VAL A 123 5.14 -18.65 13.75
C VAL A 123 5.85 -18.38 12.44
N LYS A 124 5.69 -19.30 11.50
CA LYS A 124 6.06 -19.13 10.11
C LYS A 124 4.85 -18.66 9.32
N VAL A 125 4.99 -17.51 8.69
CA VAL A 125 4.00 -16.95 7.77
C VAL A 125 4.56 -17.02 6.36
N THR A 126 3.77 -17.57 5.45
CA THR A 126 4.11 -17.63 4.02
C THR A 126 2.96 -17.01 3.23
N VAL A 127 3.28 -16.11 2.31
CA VAL A 127 2.32 -15.37 1.50
C VAL A 127 2.79 -15.38 0.06
N LYS A 128 1.87 -15.59 -0.88
CA LYS A 128 2.10 -15.49 -2.31
C LYS A 128 1.26 -14.35 -2.87
N ASP A 129 1.88 -13.48 -3.63
CA ASP A 129 1.22 -12.39 -4.35
C ASP A 129 0.46 -12.92 -5.59
N LEU A 130 -0.43 -12.12 -6.17
CA LEU A 130 -1.06 -12.31 -7.49
C LEU A 130 -0.04 -12.49 -8.62
N LYS A 131 1.14 -11.86 -8.54
CA LYS A 131 2.24 -12.06 -9.50
C LYS A 131 2.99 -13.38 -9.31
N GLY A 132 2.65 -14.15 -8.28
CA GLY A 132 3.25 -15.45 -7.98
C GLY A 132 4.56 -15.39 -7.20
N ILE A 133 5.01 -14.20 -6.78
CA ILE A 133 6.16 -14.02 -5.90
C ILE A 133 5.78 -14.52 -4.49
N GLU A 134 6.63 -15.36 -3.92
CA GLU A 134 6.46 -15.91 -2.58
C GLU A 134 7.32 -15.16 -1.57
N TYR A 135 6.71 -14.80 -0.45
CA TYR A 135 7.35 -14.16 0.68
C TYR A 135 7.14 -15.01 1.92
N SER A 136 8.19 -15.18 2.73
CA SER A 136 8.09 -15.92 3.98
C SER A 136 8.83 -15.22 5.12
N VAL A 137 8.24 -15.28 6.31
CA VAL A 137 8.82 -14.73 7.53
C VAL A 137 8.60 -15.71 8.67
N THR A 138 9.63 -15.92 9.48
CA THR A 138 9.52 -16.66 10.73
C THR A 138 9.76 -15.69 11.87
N ALA A 139 8.81 -15.63 12.79
CA ALA A 139 8.84 -14.77 13.97
C ALA A 139 8.85 -15.63 15.22
N TYR A 140 9.79 -15.35 16.12
CA TYR A 140 10.00 -16.10 17.36
C TYR A 140 9.40 -15.33 18.54
N SER A 141 8.72 -16.03 19.43
CA SER A 141 8.28 -15.45 20.68
C SER A 141 9.38 -15.51 21.73
N LEU A 142 9.44 -14.50 22.60
CA LEU A 142 10.27 -14.54 23.81
C LEU A 142 9.56 -15.24 24.98
N ILE A 143 8.24 -15.38 24.89
CA ILE A 143 7.43 -16.05 25.90
C ILE A 143 7.26 -17.50 25.44
N ASP A 144 7.59 -18.46 26.31
CA ASP A 144 7.41 -19.89 26.01
C ASP A 144 5.92 -20.26 26.03
N TRP A 145 5.33 -20.49 24.86
CA TRP A 145 3.93 -20.93 24.76
C TRP A 145 3.70 -22.36 25.28
N ASN A 146 4.74 -23.18 25.31
CA ASN A 146 4.70 -24.56 25.81
C ASN A 146 4.79 -24.68 27.34
N LYS A 147 5.01 -23.57 28.08
CA LYS A 147 5.11 -23.58 29.56
C LYS A 147 3.82 -23.14 30.26
N SER A 148 2.77 -22.79 29.53
CA SER A 148 1.50 -22.39 30.13
C SER A 148 0.62 -23.64 30.35
N THR A 149 0.99 -24.47 31.32
CA THR A 149 0.13 -25.52 31.90
C THR A 149 0.29 -25.51 33.41
#